data_AF-A0A212D869-F1
#
_entry.id   AF-A0A212D869-F1
#
_cell.length_a   1.000
_cell.length_b   1.000
_cell.length_c   1.000
_cell.angle_alpha   90.00
_cell.angle_beta   90.00
_cell.angle_gamma   90.00
#
_symmetry.space_group_name_H-M   'P 1'
#
loop_
_entity.id
_entity.type
_entity.pdbx_description
1 polymer ?
#
loop_
_entity_poly.entity_id
_entity_poly.type
_entity_poly.pdbx_seq_one_letter_code
_entity_poly.pdbx_strand_id
1 'polypeptide(L)'
;MLLEIGGLEFSACPFSGWYMGTEIGVRDYCDSSRYNILEICIQQGWKPPRSRFDVLPLLLQANGNDPELFQIPPELVLEVPIRHPKLEWFKDLGLKWYGLPAVSNMLLEIGGLEFSACPFSGWYMGTEIGVRDYCDSSRYNILEDVAKKMNLDMRKTSSLWKDQALVEINIAVLYSFQSDKVTIVDHHSATESFIKHMENEYRCRGGCPADWVWIVPPMSGSITPVFHQEMLNYRLTPSFEYQPDPWNTHVWKGTNGTPTKRRAIGFKKLAEAVKFSAKLMGQAMAKRVKATILYATETGKSQAYAKTLCEIFKHAFDAKVMSMEEYDIVHLEHETLVLVVTSTFGNGDPPENGE
;
A
#
# COMPACT_ATOMS: atom_id res chain seq x y z
N MET A 1 23.05 -13.96 -4.21
CA MET A 1 24.01 -14.73 -5.05
C MET A 1 23.25 -15.94 -5.59
N LEU A 2 23.48 -16.36 -6.85
CA LEU A 2 22.88 -17.49 -7.62
C LEU A 2 22.17 -16.95 -8.88
N LEU A 3 22.29 -17.50 -10.08
CA LEU A 3 23.15 -18.52 -10.70
C LEU A 3 23.03 -18.25 -12.20
N GLU A 4 24.16 -18.16 -12.91
CA GLU A 4 24.19 -18.02 -14.36
C GLU A 4 23.66 -19.32 -14.99
N ILE A 5 22.52 -19.26 -15.68
CA ILE A 5 22.04 -20.37 -16.53
C ILE A 5 21.83 -19.81 -17.93
N GLY A 6 22.75 -20.18 -18.82
CA GLY A 6 22.75 -19.76 -20.21
C GLY A 6 21.59 -20.34 -21.02
N GLY A 7 21.21 -19.56 -22.03
CA GLY A 7 20.84 -20.02 -23.35
C GLY A 7 19.62 -20.92 -23.46
N LEU A 8 18.44 -20.30 -23.52
CA LEU A 8 17.30 -20.82 -24.27
C LEU A 8 16.47 -19.63 -24.76
N GLU A 9 16.41 -19.44 -26.08
CA GLU A 9 15.46 -18.54 -26.74
C GLU A 9 14.04 -18.99 -26.36
N PHE A 10 13.31 -18.13 -25.65
CA PHE A 10 11.86 -18.27 -25.51
C PHE A 10 11.17 -17.10 -26.19
N SER A 11 10.49 -17.43 -27.28
CA SER A 11 9.63 -16.57 -28.07
C SER A 11 8.54 -15.92 -27.21
N ALA A 12 8.39 -14.62 -27.39
CA ALA A 12 7.46 -13.72 -26.70
C ALA A 12 5.96 -14.05 -26.91
N CYS A 13 5.24 -14.17 -25.79
CA CYS A 13 3.85 -13.72 -25.48
C CYS A 13 3.41 -14.39 -24.17
N PRO A 14 2.55 -13.80 -23.29
CA PRO A 14 1.43 -12.93 -23.65
C PRO A 14 1.16 -11.71 -22.72
N PHE A 15 0.45 -10.72 -23.29
CA PHE A 15 -0.30 -9.71 -22.53
C PHE A 15 -1.45 -10.36 -21.74
N SER A 16 -1.29 -10.50 -20.43
CA SER A 16 -2.41 -10.63 -19.49
C SER A 16 -1.93 -10.25 -18.09
N GLY A 17 -1.77 -8.94 -17.87
CA GLY A 17 -1.38 -8.38 -16.57
C GLY A 17 -2.50 -8.52 -15.53
N TRP A 18 -2.09 -8.71 -14.28
CA TRP A 18 -2.94 -8.61 -13.10
C TRP A 18 -2.78 -7.21 -12.53
N TYR A 19 -3.85 -6.50 -12.18
CA TYR A 19 -3.72 -5.17 -11.60
C TYR A 19 -4.46 -5.09 -10.26
N MET A 20 -3.74 -4.68 -9.22
CA MET A 20 -4.27 -4.46 -7.88
C MET A 20 -4.15 -2.96 -7.58
N GLY A 21 -5.17 -2.19 -7.90
CA GLY A 21 -5.23 -0.78 -7.50
C GLY A 21 -5.79 -0.68 -6.09
N THR A 22 -4.92 -0.49 -5.10
CA THR A 22 -5.36 -0.18 -3.74
C THR A 22 -4.72 1.12 -3.29
N GLU A 23 -5.22 2.25 -3.76
CA GLU A 23 -4.96 3.44 -2.97
C GLU A 23 -5.70 3.20 -1.65
N ILE A 24 -4.98 2.95 -0.55
CA ILE A 24 -5.54 3.16 0.79
C ILE A 24 -5.64 4.67 0.95
N GLY A 25 -6.49 5.26 0.11
CA GLY A 25 -6.77 6.67 0.08
C GLY A 25 -7.80 6.92 1.15
N VAL A 26 -7.52 7.88 2.00
CA VAL A 26 -8.59 8.58 2.67
C VAL A 26 -9.10 9.63 1.69
N ARG A 27 -10.42 9.79 1.63
CA ARG A 27 -11.06 10.84 0.83
C ARG A 27 -10.36 12.18 0.97
N ASP A 28 -9.60 12.56 -0.06
CA ASP A 28 -9.05 13.90 -0.19
C ASP A 28 -9.95 14.69 -1.15
N TYR A 29 -10.52 15.79 -0.67
CA TYR A 29 -11.39 16.66 -1.48
C TYR A 29 -10.61 17.52 -2.47
N CYS A 30 -9.27 17.46 -2.46
CA CYS A 30 -8.42 18.40 -3.17
C CYS A 30 -7.48 17.77 -4.23
N ASP A 31 -7.56 16.46 -4.51
CA ASP A 31 -6.84 15.92 -5.67
C ASP A 31 -7.53 16.34 -6.98
N SER A 32 -6.87 17.25 -7.70
CA SER A 32 -7.32 17.89 -8.94
C SER A 32 -7.12 17.05 -10.21
N SER A 33 -6.77 15.76 -10.08
CA SER A 33 -6.68 14.86 -11.22
C SER A 33 -8.09 14.60 -11.80
N ARG A 34 -8.25 14.75 -13.13
CA ARG A 34 -9.55 14.78 -13.83
C ARG A 34 -10.37 13.48 -13.77
N TYR A 35 -9.86 12.42 -13.14
CA TYR A 35 -10.56 11.17 -12.86
C TYR A 35 -10.03 10.65 -11.51
N ASN A 36 -10.58 11.17 -10.42
CA ASN A 36 -10.21 10.75 -9.08
C ASN A 36 -10.75 9.33 -8.84
N ILE A 37 -9.94 8.42 -8.28
CA ILE A 37 -10.32 7.04 -7.92
C ILE A 37 -11.65 6.98 -7.15
N LEU A 38 -11.95 8.02 -6.38
CA LEU A 38 -13.22 8.22 -5.69
C LEU A 38 -14.42 8.19 -6.65
N GLU A 39 -14.34 8.91 -7.77
CA GLU A 39 -15.42 9.00 -8.76
C GLU A 39 -15.64 7.64 -9.41
N ILE A 40 -14.56 6.91 -9.69
CA ILE A 40 -14.62 5.55 -10.25
C ILE A 40 -15.32 4.62 -9.26
N CYS A 41 -14.94 4.65 -7.97
CA CYS A 41 -15.60 3.88 -6.93
C CYS A 41 -17.10 4.20 -6.84
N ILE A 42 -17.48 5.48 -6.90
CA ILE A 42 -18.89 5.92 -6.89
C ILE A 42 -19.63 5.40 -8.13
N GLN A 43 -19.03 5.50 -9.32
CA GLN A 43 -19.61 5.02 -10.57
C GLN A 43 -19.81 3.49 -10.56
N GLN A 44 -18.88 2.75 -9.94
CA GLN A 44 -18.97 1.30 -9.73
C GLN A 44 -19.95 0.89 -8.62
N GLY A 45 -20.64 1.85 -7.99
CA GLY A 45 -21.73 1.61 -7.05
C GLY A 45 -21.34 1.72 -5.58
N TRP A 46 -20.13 2.17 -5.26
CA TRP A 46 -19.76 2.49 -3.87
C TRP A 46 -20.60 3.67 -3.35
N LYS A 47 -21.03 3.56 -2.10
CA LYS A 47 -21.83 4.60 -1.43
C LYS A 47 -21.01 5.18 -0.28
N PRO A 48 -20.37 6.34 -0.47
CA PRO A 48 -19.49 6.91 0.54
C PRO A 48 -20.29 7.27 1.82
N PRO A 49 -19.76 6.96 3.01
CA PRO A 49 -20.36 7.37 4.29
C PRO A 49 -20.43 8.90 4.47
N ARG A 50 -19.65 9.67 3.69
CA ARG A 50 -19.54 11.14 3.72
C ARG A 50 -18.90 11.69 5.00
N SER A 51 -17.94 10.97 5.56
CA SER A 51 -17.06 11.51 6.60
C SER A 51 -15.78 12.11 5.99
N ARG A 52 -15.02 12.85 6.81
CA ARG A 52 -13.70 13.38 6.43
C ARG A 52 -12.66 12.28 6.24
N PHE A 53 -12.84 11.13 6.89
CA PHE A 53 -11.88 10.04 6.89
C PHE A 53 -12.50 8.72 6.41
N ASP A 54 -13.24 8.77 5.30
CA ASP A 54 -13.80 7.57 4.69
C ASP A 54 -12.68 6.77 4.01
N VAL A 55 -12.49 5.52 4.44
CA VAL A 55 -11.57 4.55 3.80
C VAL A 55 -12.18 4.09 2.48
N LEU A 56 -11.42 4.26 1.40
CA LEU A 56 -11.83 3.78 0.08
C LEU A 56 -11.91 2.25 0.04
N PRO A 57 -12.84 1.67 -0.73
CA PRO A 57 -12.85 0.25 -1.02
C PRO A 57 -11.65 -0.12 -1.91
N LEU A 58 -11.26 -1.39 -1.90
CA LEU A 58 -10.32 -1.93 -2.88
C LEU A 58 -11.01 -2.02 -4.24
N LEU A 59 -10.31 -1.60 -5.29
CA LEU A 59 -10.75 -1.74 -6.68
C LEU A 59 -9.82 -2.75 -7.38
N LEU A 60 -10.26 -4.01 -7.45
CA LEU A 60 -9.40 -5.12 -7.86
C LEU A 60 -9.72 -5.57 -9.28
N GLN A 61 -8.68 -5.71 -10.10
CA GLN A 61 -8.78 -6.22 -11.46
C GLN A 61 -8.08 -7.56 -11.62
N ALA A 62 -8.84 -8.58 -12.01
CA ALA A 62 -8.34 -9.94 -12.18
C ALA A 62 -8.43 -10.39 -13.64
N ASN A 63 -7.32 -10.91 -14.19
CA ASN A 63 -7.26 -11.53 -15.52
C ASN A 63 -7.88 -10.65 -16.64
N GLY A 64 -7.57 -9.36 -16.63
CA GLY A 64 -8.08 -8.37 -17.59
C GLY A 64 -9.62 -8.22 -17.62
N ASN A 65 -10.34 -8.65 -16.57
CA ASN A 65 -11.77 -8.37 -16.44
C ASN A 65 -12.02 -6.92 -15.99
N ASP A 66 -13.28 -6.51 -15.99
CA ASP A 66 -13.66 -5.24 -15.39
C ASP A 66 -13.38 -5.28 -13.88
N PRO A 67 -12.95 -4.17 -13.26
CA PRO A 67 -12.60 -4.15 -11.84
C PRO A 67 -13.83 -4.29 -10.93
N GLU A 68 -13.65 -4.96 -9.80
CA GLU A 68 -14.68 -5.16 -8.78
C GLU A 68 -14.33 -4.45 -7.47
N LEU A 69 -15.36 -3.98 -6.75
CA LEU A 69 -15.23 -3.26 -5.49
C LEU A 69 -15.31 -4.20 -4.28
N PHE A 70 -14.34 -4.10 -3.38
CA PHE A 70 -14.31 -4.82 -2.11
C PHE A 70 -14.12 -3.86 -0.94
N GLN A 71 -15.10 -3.79 -0.04
CA GLN A 71 -14.95 -3.00 1.18
C GLN A 71 -13.93 -3.67 2.11
N ILE A 72 -12.93 -2.92 2.57
CA ILE A 72 -11.99 -3.40 3.58
C ILE A 72 -12.77 -3.56 4.90
N PRO A 73 -12.73 -4.73 5.56
CA PRO A 73 -13.31 -4.90 6.88
C PRO A 73 -12.76 -3.86 7.87
N PRO A 74 -13.61 -3.06 8.55
CA PRO A 74 -13.14 -1.99 9.44
C PRO A 74 -12.18 -2.44 10.54
N GLU A 75 -12.32 -3.68 11.01
CA GLU A 75 -11.44 -4.30 12.00
C GLU A 75 -10.00 -4.51 11.51
N LEU A 76 -9.75 -4.48 10.20
CA LEU A 76 -8.41 -4.55 9.61
C LEU A 76 -7.77 -3.17 9.41
N VAL A 77 -8.54 -2.09 9.56
CA VAL A 77 -8.05 -0.72 9.40
C VAL A 77 -7.67 -0.16 10.75
N LEU A 78 -6.39 -0.27 11.10
CA LEU A 78 -5.83 0.44 12.25
C LEU A 78 -5.76 1.93 11.97
N GLU A 79 -6.43 2.75 12.78
CA GLU A 79 -6.36 4.21 12.73
C GLU A 79 -5.78 4.78 14.03
N VAL A 80 -4.93 5.80 13.91
CA VAL A 80 -4.29 6.53 15.00
C VAL A 80 -4.97 7.90 15.15
N PRO A 81 -5.72 8.16 16.24
CA PRO A 81 -6.24 9.49 16.53
C PRO A 81 -5.12 10.46 16.93
N ILE A 82 -5.05 11.60 16.25
CA ILE A 82 -3.96 12.57 16.44
C ILE A 82 -4.25 13.50 17.61
N ARG A 83 -3.26 13.60 18.50
CA ARG A 83 -3.24 14.40 19.72
C ARG A 83 -1.84 14.98 19.94
N HIS A 84 -1.74 16.08 20.67
CA HIS A 84 -0.47 16.75 20.94
C HIS A 84 -0.08 16.60 22.41
N PRO A 85 1.21 16.38 22.74
CA PRO A 85 1.67 16.18 24.13
C PRO A 85 1.51 17.42 25.02
N LYS A 86 1.40 18.62 24.43
CA LYS A 86 1.30 19.89 25.17
C LYS A 86 0.06 20.72 24.82
N LEU A 87 -0.50 20.53 23.63
CA LEU A 87 -1.57 21.37 23.09
C LEU A 87 -2.87 20.59 23.21
N GLU A 88 -3.53 20.70 24.36
CA GLU A 88 -4.72 19.90 24.69
C GLU A 88 -5.86 20.02 23.66
N TRP A 89 -5.99 21.18 23.01
CA TRP A 89 -6.99 21.45 22.00
C TRP A 89 -6.75 20.70 20.68
N PHE A 90 -5.57 20.10 20.47
CA PHE A 90 -5.23 19.45 19.20
C PHE A 90 -6.15 18.26 18.91
N LYS A 91 -6.55 17.51 19.95
CA LYS A 91 -7.51 16.40 19.82
C LYS A 91 -8.88 16.85 19.31
N ASP A 92 -9.25 18.10 19.57
CA ASP A 92 -10.54 18.67 19.15
C ASP A 92 -10.59 18.95 17.65
N LEU A 93 -9.44 18.92 16.95
CA LEU A 93 -9.40 18.93 15.47
C LEU A 93 -9.98 17.63 14.89
N GLY A 94 -10.09 16.56 15.68
CA GLY A 94 -10.66 15.27 15.30
C GLY A 94 -9.87 14.55 14.20
N LEU A 95 -8.57 14.84 14.09
CA LEU A 95 -7.68 14.27 13.08
C LEU A 95 -7.34 12.82 13.42
N LYS A 96 -7.18 12.00 12.40
CA LYS A 96 -6.72 10.61 12.50
C LYS A 96 -6.04 10.19 11.22
N TRP A 97 -5.17 9.19 11.29
CA TRP A 97 -4.53 8.61 10.11
C TRP A 97 -4.45 7.08 10.22
N TYR A 98 -4.40 6.39 9.10
CA TYR A 98 -4.25 4.93 9.10
C TYR A 98 -2.80 4.55 9.47
N GLY A 99 -2.63 3.39 10.13
CA GLY A 99 -1.34 2.96 10.67
C GLY A 99 -0.40 2.28 9.66
N LEU A 100 -0.87 1.97 8.44
CA LEU A 100 -0.16 1.17 7.45
C LEU A 100 -0.03 1.92 6.10
N PRO A 101 1.18 2.40 5.73
CA PRO A 101 1.43 2.89 4.37
C PRO A 101 1.62 1.71 3.43
N ALA A 102 0.69 1.53 2.48
CA ALA A 102 0.79 0.51 1.45
C ALA A 102 0.73 1.14 0.06
N VAL A 103 1.79 0.93 -0.73
CA VAL A 103 1.82 1.24 -2.16
C VAL A 103 1.28 0.03 -2.90
N SER A 104 0.46 0.25 -3.93
CA SER A 104 -0.28 -0.83 -4.59
C SER A 104 -0.29 -0.78 -6.11
N ASN A 105 -0.06 0.39 -6.69
CA ASN A 105 -0.17 0.63 -8.13
C ASN A 105 1.17 0.55 -8.88
N MET A 106 2.23 0.06 -8.23
CA MET A 106 3.52 -0.16 -8.89
C MET A 106 3.61 -1.54 -9.54
N LEU A 107 4.49 -1.64 -10.54
CA LEU A 107 4.88 -2.87 -11.22
C LEU A 107 6.22 -3.34 -10.70
N LEU A 108 6.39 -4.63 -10.48
CA LEU A 108 7.69 -5.23 -10.19
C LEU A 108 8.25 -5.88 -11.46
N GLU A 109 9.41 -5.41 -11.92
CA GLU A 109 10.16 -6.02 -13.03
C GLU A 109 11.28 -6.88 -12.45
N ILE A 110 11.35 -8.15 -12.89
CA ILE A 110 12.44 -9.07 -12.53
C ILE A 110 12.77 -9.97 -13.73
N GLY A 111 13.97 -9.81 -14.29
CA GLY A 111 14.48 -10.73 -15.31
C GLY A 111 13.66 -10.72 -16.60
N GLY A 112 13.05 -9.58 -16.94
CA GLY A 112 12.14 -9.42 -18.08
C GLY A 112 10.69 -9.85 -17.80
N LEU A 113 10.39 -10.34 -16.59
CA LEU A 113 9.02 -10.62 -16.15
C LEU A 113 8.42 -9.39 -15.47
N GLU A 114 7.14 -9.14 -15.76
CA GLU A 114 6.39 -7.99 -15.24
C GLU A 114 5.25 -8.45 -14.33
N PHE A 115 5.31 -8.06 -13.06
CA PHE A 115 4.27 -8.29 -12.06
C PHE A 115 3.51 -6.98 -11.83
N SER A 116 2.38 -6.81 -12.53
CA SER A 116 1.57 -5.57 -12.53
C SER A 116 0.72 -5.36 -11.25
N ALA A 117 0.71 -6.34 -10.34
CA ALA A 117 0.01 -6.30 -9.06
C ALA A 117 0.92 -6.83 -7.93
N CYS A 118 1.68 -5.94 -7.30
CA CYS A 118 2.62 -6.27 -6.23
C CYS A 118 2.55 -5.24 -5.09
N PRO A 119 1.44 -5.16 -4.34
CA PRO A 119 1.36 -4.21 -3.23
C PRO A 119 2.43 -4.52 -2.18
N PHE A 120 3.06 -3.48 -1.65
CA PHE A 120 4.05 -3.58 -0.60
C PHE A 120 3.86 -2.47 0.43
N SER A 121 4.37 -2.70 1.63
CA SER A 121 4.22 -1.78 2.75
C SER A 121 5.47 -1.74 3.61
N GLY A 122 5.70 -0.59 4.22
CA GLY A 122 6.65 -0.42 5.32
C GLY A 122 5.93 0.15 6.53
N TRP A 123 6.58 1.12 7.15
CA TRP A 123 5.99 1.96 8.20
C TRP A 123 6.22 3.43 7.83
N TYR A 124 5.41 4.31 8.41
CA TYR A 124 5.46 5.73 8.09
C TYR A 124 6.76 6.38 8.58
N MET A 125 7.28 7.30 7.75
CA MET A 125 8.05 8.44 8.22
C MET A 125 7.10 9.58 8.59
N GLY A 126 7.25 10.17 9.79
CA GLY A 126 6.26 11.10 10.33
C GLY A 126 5.94 12.32 9.44
N THR A 127 6.89 12.74 8.61
CA THR A 127 6.72 13.88 7.68
C THR A 127 5.82 13.57 6.49
N GLU A 128 5.59 12.31 6.15
CA GLU A 128 4.57 11.92 5.15
C GLU A 128 3.19 12.40 5.61
N ILE A 129 2.83 12.09 6.85
CA ILE A 129 1.53 12.48 7.42
C ILE A 129 1.54 13.95 7.83
N GLY A 130 2.52 14.35 8.66
CA GLY A 130 2.53 15.66 9.31
C GLY A 130 2.76 16.82 8.34
N VAL A 131 3.58 16.63 7.31
CA VAL A 131 3.87 17.66 6.31
C VAL A 131 3.00 17.47 5.08
N ARG A 132 3.07 16.31 4.41
CA ARG A 132 2.42 16.14 3.10
C ARG A 132 0.92 16.01 3.22
N ASP A 133 0.44 15.02 3.97
CA ASP A 133 -1.00 14.74 4.05
C ASP A 133 -1.78 15.87 4.75
N TYR A 134 -1.25 16.38 5.87
CA TYR A 134 -1.93 17.41 6.65
C TYR A 134 -1.71 18.84 6.16
N CYS A 135 -0.52 19.19 5.65
CA CYS A 135 -0.17 20.59 5.40
C CYS A 135 -0.08 20.98 3.92
N ASP A 136 0.03 20.05 2.98
CA ASP A 136 -0.01 20.41 1.55
C ASP A 136 -1.36 21.07 1.23
N SER A 137 -1.32 22.17 0.45
CA SER A 137 -2.52 22.95 0.13
C SER A 137 -3.52 22.21 -0.76
N SER A 138 -3.06 21.17 -1.47
CA SER A 138 -3.88 20.27 -2.27
C SER A 138 -4.34 19.03 -1.51
N ARG A 139 -4.11 18.97 -0.20
CA ARG A 139 -4.51 17.87 0.68
C ARG A 139 -5.42 18.40 1.80
N TYR A 140 -5.24 17.97 3.05
CA TYR A 140 -6.08 18.42 4.17
C TYR A 140 -5.88 19.90 4.54
N ASN A 141 -4.74 20.50 4.19
CA ASN A 141 -4.45 21.92 4.32
C ASN A 141 -4.79 22.53 5.71
N ILE A 142 -4.44 21.85 6.81
CA ILE A 142 -4.82 22.28 8.17
C ILE A 142 -3.88 23.34 8.77
N LEU A 143 -2.82 23.71 8.06
CA LEU A 143 -1.70 24.51 8.60
C LEU A 143 -2.17 25.85 9.18
N GLU A 144 -3.09 26.53 8.48
CA GLU A 144 -3.67 27.79 8.97
C GLU A 144 -4.53 27.62 10.23
N ASP A 145 -5.30 26.54 10.31
CA ASP A 145 -6.19 26.31 11.45
C ASP A 145 -5.41 26.02 12.73
N VAL A 146 -4.32 25.27 12.60
CA VAL A 146 -3.37 25.04 13.68
C VAL A 146 -2.70 26.35 14.10
N ALA A 147 -2.22 27.16 13.15
CA ALA A 147 -1.58 28.45 13.45
C ALA A 147 -2.52 29.42 14.18
N LYS A 148 -3.80 29.47 13.80
CA LYS A 148 -4.84 30.26 14.50
C LYS A 148 -5.04 29.78 15.93
N LYS A 149 -5.12 28.45 16.15
CA LYS A 149 -5.28 27.85 17.48
C LYS A 149 -4.05 28.06 18.37
N MET A 150 -2.87 28.19 17.79
CA MET A 150 -1.63 28.55 18.47
C MET A 150 -1.48 30.07 18.71
N ASN A 151 -2.39 30.90 18.20
CA ASN A 151 -2.33 32.36 18.30
C ASN A 151 -1.03 32.96 17.72
N LEU A 152 -0.57 32.42 16.57
CA LEU A 152 0.62 32.90 15.87
C LEU A 152 0.35 34.17 15.06
N ASP A 153 1.38 35.01 14.85
CA ASP A 153 1.26 36.19 13.99
C ASP A 153 1.27 35.80 12.50
N MET A 154 0.08 35.60 11.93
CA MET A 154 -0.08 35.18 10.53
C MET A 154 -0.08 36.34 9.52
N ARG A 155 0.16 37.59 9.95
CA ARG A 155 0.07 38.77 9.05
C ARG A 155 1.20 38.86 8.04
N LYS A 156 2.37 38.27 8.34
CA LYS A 156 3.58 38.33 7.52
C LYS A 156 4.25 36.97 7.49
N THR A 157 4.86 36.60 6.37
CA THR A 157 5.62 35.35 6.24
C THR A 157 6.88 35.33 7.11
N SER A 158 7.49 36.49 7.36
CA SER A 158 8.70 36.63 8.17
C SER A 158 8.52 36.31 9.66
N SER A 159 7.29 36.12 10.14
CA SER A 159 7.04 35.62 11.51
C SER A 159 7.33 34.13 11.66
N LEU A 160 7.52 33.41 10.54
CA LEU A 160 7.75 31.97 10.48
C LEU A 160 6.60 31.16 11.10
N TRP A 161 5.37 31.69 11.05
CA TRP A 161 4.20 31.02 11.62
C TRP A 161 3.94 29.66 10.97
N LYS A 162 4.26 29.51 9.67
CA LYS A 162 4.12 28.24 8.95
C LYS A 162 5.08 27.20 9.51
N ASP A 163 6.35 27.55 9.67
CA ASP A 163 7.39 26.69 10.22
C ASP A 163 7.04 26.23 11.64
N GLN A 164 6.59 27.16 12.49
CA GLN A 164 6.18 26.85 13.86
C GLN A 164 4.97 25.89 13.92
N ALA A 165 3.91 26.17 13.14
CA ALA A 165 2.75 25.30 13.10
C ALA A 165 3.09 23.91 12.52
N LEU A 166 3.91 23.85 11.47
CA LEU A 166 4.34 22.62 10.82
C LEU A 166 5.10 21.69 11.78
N VAL A 167 5.97 22.26 12.61
CA VAL A 167 6.71 21.51 13.63
C VAL A 167 5.77 20.91 14.66
N GLU A 168 4.81 21.68 15.20
CA GLU A 168 3.87 21.16 16.21
C GLU A 168 2.93 20.08 15.63
N ILE A 169 2.55 20.18 14.35
CA ILE A 169 1.78 19.11 13.68
C ILE A 169 2.59 17.82 13.60
N ASN A 170 3.87 17.90 13.23
CA ASN A 170 4.74 16.71 13.18
C ASN A 170 4.98 16.12 14.58
N ILE A 171 5.13 16.95 15.62
CA ILE A 171 5.20 16.50 17.02
C ILE A 171 3.91 15.75 17.38
N ALA A 172 2.73 16.25 17.01
CA ALA A 172 1.46 15.59 17.26
C ALA A 172 1.41 14.19 16.62
N VAL A 173 1.82 14.07 15.36
CA VAL A 173 1.84 12.80 14.61
C VAL A 173 2.75 11.78 15.31
N LEU A 174 4.01 12.13 15.54
CA LEU A 174 4.98 11.22 16.17
C LEU A 174 4.52 10.80 17.57
N TYR A 175 4.07 11.76 18.38
CA TYR A 175 3.57 11.48 19.73
C TYR A 175 2.37 10.53 19.73
N SER A 176 1.42 10.72 18.80
CA SER A 176 0.21 9.91 18.74
C SER A 176 0.51 8.47 18.37
N PHE A 177 1.30 8.26 17.32
CA PHE A 177 1.73 6.93 16.88
C PHE A 177 2.51 6.21 17.98
N GLN A 178 3.47 6.88 18.61
CA GLN A 178 4.25 6.32 19.72
C GLN A 178 3.37 5.95 20.91
N SER A 179 2.44 6.84 21.29
CA SER A 179 1.54 6.63 22.42
C SER A 179 0.57 5.47 22.19
N ASP A 180 0.13 5.27 20.94
CA ASP A 180 -0.73 4.15 20.54
C ASP A 180 0.07 2.90 20.13
N LYS A 181 1.40 2.92 20.29
CA LYS A 181 2.31 1.81 20.01
C LYS A 181 2.25 1.34 18.55
N VAL A 182 2.05 2.29 17.63
CA VAL A 182 2.10 2.09 16.18
C VAL A 182 3.46 2.53 15.67
N THR A 183 4.12 1.67 14.88
CA THR A 183 5.46 1.93 14.35
C THR A 183 5.48 3.19 13.49
N ILE A 184 6.39 4.09 13.80
CA ILE A 184 6.67 5.31 13.04
C ILE A 184 8.15 5.68 13.24
N VAL A 185 8.75 6.35 12.25
CA VAL A 185 10.11 6.89 12.36
C VAL A 185 10.10 8.40 12.12
N ASP A 186 10.93 9.14 12.84
CA ASP A 186 11.16 10.55 12.53
C ASP A 186 12.17 10.71 11.38
N HIS A 187 12.12 11.86 10.71
CA HIS A 187 12.93 12.09 9.51
C HIS A 187 14.43 12.26 9.80
N HIS A 188 14.85 12.60 11.03
CA HIS A 188 16.27 12.63 11.38
C HIS A 188 16.81 11.20 11.51
N SER A 189 16.13 10.35 12.28
CA SER A 189 16.50 8.93 12.41
C SER A 189 16.48 8.20 11.06
N ALA A 190 15.47 8.45 10.23
CA ALA A 190 15.37 7.84 8.90
C ALA A 190 16.54 8.21 7.99
N THR A 191 16.93 9.49 7.98
CA THR A 191 18.03 9.98 7.13
C THR A 191 19.41 9.53 7.62
N GLU A 192 19.64 9.45 8.94
CA GLU A 192 20.85 8.83 9.50
C GLU A 192 20.95 7.35 9.15
N SER A 193 19.83 6.62 9.21
CA SER A 193 19.78 5.22 8.80
C SER A 193 20.10 5.06 7.31
N PHE A 194 19.59 5.96 6.46
CA PHE A 194 19.85 5.94 5.02
C PHE A 194 21.33 6.15 4.68
N ILE A 195 22.03 7.05 5.38
CA ILE A 195 23.48 7.25 5.16
C ILE A 195 24.26 5.98 5.46
N LYS A 196 23.95 5.28 6.57
CA LYS A 196 24.59 3.99 6.89
C LYS A 196 24.30 2.92 5.83
N HIS A 197 23.07 2.90 5.30
CA HIS A 197 22.72 2.04 4.18
C HIS A 197 23.57 2.36 2.95
N MET A 198 23.64 3.64 2.54
CA MET A 198 24.44 4.07 1.40
C MET A 198 25.92 3.70 1.56
N GLU A 199 26.53 3.94 2.72
CA GLU A 199 27.92 3.53 3.01
C GLU A 199 28.14 2.02 2.84
N ASN A 200 27.21 1.21 3.32
CA ASN A 200 27.25 -0.24 3.14
C ASN A 200 27.14 -0.63 1.67
N GLU A 201 26.24 -0.02 0.92
CA GLU A 201 26.04 -0.31 -0.51
C GLU A 201 27.27 0.05 -1.35
N TYR A 202 27.91 1.18 -1.06
CA TYR A 202 29.18 1.54 -1.68
C TYR A 202 30.29 0.53 -1.35
N ARG A 203 30.36 0.05 -0.10
CA ARG A 203 31.34 -0.96 0.31
C ARG A 203 31.07 -2.32 -0.35
N CYS A 204 29.82 -2.73 -0.45
CA CYS A 204 29.42 -4.05 -0.95
C CYS A 204 29.48 -4.13 -2.47
N ARG A 205 29.02 -3.09 -3.18
CA ARG A 205 28.81 -3.13 -4.63
C ARG A 205 29.21 -1.86 -5.39
N GLY A 206 29.82 -0.88 -4.73
CA GLY A 206 30.40 0.30 -5.40
C GLY A 206 29.40 1.38 -5.82
N GLY A 207 28.15 1.32 -5.35
CA GLY A 207 27.16 2.37 -5.65
C GLY A 207 25.81 2.13 -4.97
N CYS A 208 25.03 3.21 -4.84
CA CYS A 208 23.66 3.19 -4.33
C CYS A 208 22.78 4.09 -5.23
N PRO A 209 21.81 3.55 -6.00
CA PRO A 209 20.88 4.38 -6.74
C PRO A 209 20.03 5.18 -5.76
N ALA A 210 20.01 6.51 -5.92
CA ALA A 210 19.37 7.39 -4.95
C ALA A 210 18.83 8.65 -5.63
N ASP A 211 17.54 8.92 -5.44
CA ASP A 211 16.89 10.15 -5.90
C ASP A 211 16.85 11.19 -4.77
N TRP A 212 17.78 12.14 -4.83
CA TRP A 212 17.94 13.18 -3.81
C TRP A 212 16.65 13.97 -3.57
N VAL A 213 15.84 14.20 -4.61
CA VAL A 213 14.59 14.98 -4.53
C VAL A 213 13.55 14.28 -3.65
N TRP A 214 13.56 12.96 -3.62
CA TRP A 214 12.65 12.14 -2.80
C TRP A 214 13.23 11.76 -1.44
N ILE A 215 14.56 11.65 -1.33
CA ILE A 215 15.24 11.24 -0.10
C ILE A 215 15.31 12.39 0.91
N VAL A 216 15.51 13.63 0.47
CA VAL A 216 15.54 14.78 1.38
C VAL A 216 14.13 15.03 1.95
N PRO A 217 13.96 15.02 3.28
CA PRO A 217 12.64 15.20 3.88
C PRO A 217 12.01 16.56 3.52
N PRO A 218 10.67 16.65 3.46
CA PRO A 218 9.96 17.87 3.06
C PRO A 218 9.98 18.98 4.14
N MET A 219 10.63 18.74 5.28
CA MET A 219 10.96 19.75 6.29
C MET A 219 12.37 19.49 6.82
N SER A 220 13.01 20.54 7.36
CA SER A 220 14.34 20.44 7.97
C SER A 220 15.45 19.93 7.05
N GLY A 221 15.33 20.13 5.72
CA GLY A 221 16.22 19.53 4.71
C GLY A 221 17.70 19.59 5.05
N SER A 222 18.30 20.79 5.11
CA SER A 222 19.74 20.97 5.39
C SER A 222 20.19 20.62 6.81
N ILE A 223 19.25 20.33 7.72
CA ILE A 223 19.54 19.82 9.06
C ILE A 223 19.74 18.30 9.04
N THR A 224 19.33 17.63 7.97
CA THR A 224 19.55 16.18 7.76
C THR A 224 20.84 15.92 6.99
N PRO A 225 21.54 14.80 7.24
CA PRO A 225 22.81 14.51 6.58
C PRO A 225 22.66 14.28 5.07
N VAL A 226 21.51 13.74 4.63
CA VAL A 226 21.24 13.44 3.21
C VAL A 226 21.22 14.66 2.31
N PHE A 227 20.94 15.85 2.85
CA PHE A 227 20.98 17.09 2.07
C PHE A 227 22.38 17.39 1.53
N HIS A 228 23.43 17.06 2.31
CA HIS A 228 24.82 17.36 1.97
C HIS A 228 25.50 16.24 1.17
N GLN A 229 24.80 15.13 0.93
CA GLN A 229 25.33 13.98 0.21
C GLN A 229 24.96 14.07 -1.28
N GLU A 230 25.99 14.10 -2.14
CA GLU A 230 25.77 13.96 -3.58
C GLU A 230 25.33 12.52 -3.91
N MET A 231 24.35 12.39 -4.80
CA MET A 231 23.71 11.13 -5.14
C MET A 231 23.58 10.98 -6.65
N LEU A 232 23.69 9.74 -7.14
CA LEU A 232 23.40 9.41 -8.53
C LEU A 232 22.09 8.64 -8.60
N ASN A 233 21.16 9.17 -9.41
CA ASN A 233 19.91 8.49 -9.72
C ASN A 233 20.07 7.68 -11.01
N TYR A 234 19.99 6.37 -10.90
CA TYR A 234 20.07 5.43 -12.01
C TYR A 234 19.21 4.21 -11.71
N ARG A 235 18.79 3.52 -12.78
CA ARG A 235 17.92 2.35 -12.68
C ARG A 235 18.74 1.07 -12.72
N LEU A 236 18.32 0.09 -11.92
CA LEU A 236 18.81 -1.27 -11.91
C LEU A 236 17.62 -2.21 -12.09
N THR A 237 17.90 -3.47 -12.38
CA THR A 237 16.89 -4.55 -12.35
C THR A 237 17.32 -5.58 -11.29
N PRO A 238 16.39 -6.13 -10.49
CA PRO A 238 14.95 -5.86 -10.48
C PRO A 238 14.57 -4.46 -9.99
N SER A 239 13.41 -3.93 -10.40
CA SER A 239 12.90 -2.62 -9.99
C SER A 239 11.40 -2.56 -9.77
N PHE A 240 10.97 -1.57 -8.98
CA PHE A 240 9.57 -1.13 -8.94
C PHE A 240 9.38 0.05 -9.89
N GLU A 241 8.45 -0.09 -10.84
CA GLU A 241 8.16 0.91 -11.87
C GLU A 241 6.73 1.45 -11.72
N TYR A 242 6.54 2.70 -12.15
CA TYR A 242 5.20 3.27 -12.27
C TYR A 242 4.46 2.69 -13.47
N GLN A 243 3.14 2.59 -13.33
CA GLN A 243 2.23 2.17 -14.40
C GLN A 243 1.23 3.30 -14.71
N PRO A 244 0.71 3.37 -15.95
CA PRO A 244 -0.44 4.21 -16.25
C PRO A 244 -1.64 3.79 -15.39
N ASP A 245 -2.47 4.75 -14.97
CA ASP A 245 -3.69 4.38 -14.25
C ASP A 245 -4.58 3.47 -15.11
N PRO A 246 -5.10 2.34 -14.58
CA PRO A 246 -5.81 1.34 -15.38
C PRO A 246 -7.05 1.88 -16.04
N TRP A 247 -7.77 2.79 -15.39
CA TRP A 247 -8.99 3.36 -15.96
C TRP A 247 -8.73 4.18 -17.22
N ASN A 248 -7.49 4.61 -17.48
CA ASN A 248 -7.10 5.31 -18.70
C ASN A 248 -6.84 4.33 -19.87
N THR A 249 -6.52 3.07 -19.59
CA THR A 249 -6.09 2.08 -20.60
C THR A 249 -7.02 0.87 -20.71
N HIS A 250 -7.88 0.64 -19.70
CA HIS A 250 -8.77 -0.51 -19.63
C HIS A 250 -9.87 -0.46 -20.68
N VAL A 251 -10.05 -1.57 -21.39
CA VAL A 251 -11.15 -1.76 -22.34
C VAL A 251 -12.33 -2.39 -21.59
N TRP A 252 -13.28 -1.54 -21.21
CA TRP A 252 -14.51 -1.96 -20.53
C TRP A 252 -15.31 -2.95 -21.38
N LYS A 253 -15.57 -4.14 -20.83
CA LYS A 253 -16.25 -5.25 -21.54
C LYS A 253 -17.78 -5.11 -21.61
N GLY A 254 -18.35 -4.02 -21.11
CA GLY A 254 -19.72 -3.96 -20.56
C GLY A 254 -20.91 -4.24 -21.49
N THR A 255 -22.12 -4.21 -20.90
CA THR A 255 -23.37 -3.80 -21.58
C THR A 255 -24.40 -3.20 -20.60
N ASN A 256 -25.00 -2.07 -21.01
CA ASN A 256 -26.29 -1.49 -20.61
C ASN A 256 -27.10 -2.21 -19.51
N GLY A 257 -27.09 -1.68 -18.29
CA GLY A 257 -28.03 -2.09 -17.25
C GLY A 257 -27.66 -1.51 -15.90
N THR A 258 -28.45 -0.57 -15.41
CA THR A 258 -28.40 -0.14 -14.01
C THR A 258 -28.42 -1.36 -13.07
N PRO A 259 -27.63 -1.40 -11.99
CA PRO A 259 -27.72 -2.48 -11.01
C PRO A 259 -29.13 -2.47 -10.39
N THR A 260 -29.95 -3.43 -10.79
CA THR A 260 -31.35 -3.49 -10.42
C THR A 260 -31.50 -3.84 -8.94
N LYS A 261 -32.38 -3.07 -8.29
CA LYS A 261 -32.84 -3.21 -6.90
C LYS A 261 -32.98 -4.66 -6.45
N ARG A 262 -32.34 -5.01 -5.31
CA ARG A 262 -32.61 -6.24 -4.56
C ARG A 262 -34.10 -6.31 -4.18
N ARG A 263 -34.85 -7.25 -4.76
CA ARG A 263 -36.20 -7.64 -4.29
C ARG A 263 -36.07 -8.61 -3.11
N ALA A 264 -36.88 -8.42 -2.08
CA ALA A 264 -36.96 -9.32 -0.93
C ALA A 264 -37.54 -10.69 -1.34
N ILE A 265 -36.88 -11.79 -0.93
CA ILE A 265 -37.20 -13.17 -1.31
C ILE A 265 -37.88 -13.88 -0.13
N GLY A 266 -39.01 -14.56 -0.38
CA GLY A 266 -39.76 -15.32 0.62
C GLY A 266 -39.15 -16.68 0.98
N PHE A 267 -39.45 -17.15 2.19
CA PHE A 267 -38.82 -18.28 2.89
C PHE A 267 -38.76 -19.61 2.10
N LYS A 268 -39.78 -19.92 1.29
CA LYS A 268 -39.81 -21.15 0.48
C LYS A 268 -38.83 -21.11 -0.70
N LYS A 269 -38.64 -19.93 -1.31
CA LYS A 269 -37.63 -19.71 -2.36
C LYS A 269 -36.22 -19.65 -1.77
N LEU A 270 -36.07 -19.23 -0.52
CA LEU A 270 -34.79 -19.26 0.21
C LEU A 270 -34.29 -20.70 0.41
N ALA A 271 -35.17 -21.65 0.76
CA ALA A 271 -34.77 -23.06 0.96
C ALA A 271 -34.33 -23.76 -0.34
N GLU A 272 -35.04 -23.53 -1.45
CA GLU A 272 -34.63 -24.05 -2.77
C GLU A 272 -33.36 -23.36 -3.29
N ALA A 273 -33.23 -22.05 -3.06
CA ALA A 273 -32.00 -21.31 -3.34
C ALA A 273 -30.84 -21.81 -2.48
N VAL A 274 -31.04 -22.18 -1.22
CA VAL A 274 -29.97 -22.74 -0.35
C VAL A 274 -29.51 -24.10 -0.86
N LYS A 275 -30.42 -25.00 -1.30
CA LYS A 275 -30.03 -26.29 -1.90
C LYS A 275 -29.30 -26.11 -3.23
N PHE A 276 -29.79 -25.19 -4.08
CA PHE A 276 -29.15 -24.85 -5.35
C PHE A 276 -27.79 -24.18 -5.12
N SER A 277 -27.69 -23.24 -4.18
CA SER A 277 -26.46 -22.56 -3.77
C SER A 277 -25.49 -23.49 -3.07
N ALA A 278 -25.92 -24.50 -2.32
CA ALA A 278 -25.01 -25.51 -1.75
C ALA A 278 -24.42 -26.40 -2.86
N LYS A 279 -25.22 -26.77 -3.87
CA LYS A 279 -24.74 -27.52 -5.05
C LYS A 279 -23.83 -26.68 -5.94
N LEU A 280 -24.18 -25.40 -6.17
CA LEU A 280 -23.35 -24.43 -6.87
C LEU A 280 -22.10 -24.06 -6.08
N MET A 281 -22.17 -23.96 -4.75
CA MET A 281 -20.98 -23.73 -3.90
C MET A 281 -20.08 -24.95 -3.92
N GLY A 282 -20.61 -26.17 -3.86
CA GLY A 282 -19.79 -27.38 -4.05
C GLY A 282 -19.10 -27.40 -5.42
N GLN A 283 -19.82 -27.03 -6.49
CA GLN A 283 -19.26 -26.93 -7.85
C GLN A 283 -18.33 -25.73 -8.05
N ALA A 284 -18.58 -24.61 -7.37
CA ALA A 284 -17.76 -23.40 -7.41
C ALA A 284 -16.49 -23.59 -6.59
N MET A 285 -16.56 -24.21 -5.41
CA MET A 285 -15.41 -24.61 -4.60
C MET A 285 -14.51 -25.58 -5.36
N ALA A 286 -15.08 -26.55 -6.08
CA ALA A 286 -14.33 -27.46 -6.95
C ALA A 286 -13.73 -26.77 -8.20
N LYS A 287 -14.17 -25.55 -8.53
CA LYS A 287 -13.66 -24.72 -9.64
C LYS A 287 -12.79 -23.56 -9.17
N ARG A 288 -12.55 -23.42 -7.86
CA ARG A 288 -11.72 -22.33 -7.33
C ARG A 288 -10.32 -22.45 -7.89
N VAL A 289 -9.77 -21.31 -8.29
CA VAL A 289 -8.38 -21.22 -8.72
C VAL A 289 -7.50 -21.68 -7.56
N LYS A 290 -6.56 -22.58 -7.86
CA LYS A 290 -5.57 -23.02 -6.88
C LYS A 290 -4.65 -21.84 -6.57
N ALA A 291 -4.51 -21.53 -5.29
CA ALA A 291 -3.63 -20.47 -4.81
C ALA A 291 -2.58 -21.05 -3.87
N THR A 292 -1.31 -20.86 -4.20
CA THR A 292 -0.20 -21.37 -3.42
C THR A 292 0.49 -20.21 -2.73
N ILE A 293 0.40 -20.16 -1.41
CA ILE A 293 1.03 -19.13 -0.59
C ILE A 293 2.37 -19.68 -0.10
N LEU A 294 3.47 -19.16 -0.62
CA LEU A 294 4.82 -19.49 -0.17
C LEU A 294 5.26 -18.49 0.89
N TYR A 295 5.97 -18.94 1.92
CA TYR A 295 6.56 -18.03 2.89
C TYR A 295 8.03 -18.32 3.16
N ALA A 296 8.76 -17.24 3.43
CA ALA A 296 10.08 -17.29 4.03
C ALA A 296 10.11 -16.36 5.25
N THR A 297 10.69 -16.81 6.34
CA THR A 297 10.68 -16.09 7.61
C THR A 297 11.86 -16.50 8.49
N GLU A 298 12.46 -15.51 9.14
CA GLU A 298 13.51 -15.77 10.13
C GLU A 298 12.92 -15.93 11.54
N THR A 299 11.96 -15.06 11.89
CA THR A 299 11.40 -14.97 13.25
C THR A 299 9.93 -15.42 13.35
N GLY A 300 9.38 -16.00 12.27
CA GLY A 300 8.01 -16.52 12.24
C GLY A 300 6.92 -15.52 11.86
N LYS A 301 7.24 -14.23 11.71
CA LYS A 301 6.24 -13.18 11.39
C LYS A 301 5.60 -13.36 10.02
N SER A 302 6.42 -13.58 8.98
CA SER A 302 5.91 -13.80 7.62
C SER A 302 5.13 -15.10 7.52
N GLN A 303 5.52 -16.15 8.26
CA GLN A 303 4.72 -17.37 8.37
C GLN A 303 3.34 -17.10 8.99
N ALA A 304 3.27 -16.29 10.05
CA ALA A 304 1.99 -15.93 10.66
C ALA A 304 1.09 -15.13 9.69
N TYR A 305 1.67 -14.19 8.93
CA TYR A 305 0.94 -13.48 7.88
C TYR A 305 0.50 -14.40 6.75
N ALA A 306 1.36 -15.32 6.30
CA ALA A 306 1.01 -16.30 5.26
C ALA A 306 -0.14 -17.21 5.69
N LYS A 307 -0.17 -17.65 6.95
CA LYS A 307 -1.28 -18.43 7.51
C LYS A 307 -2.56 -17.62 7.57
N THR A 308 -2.48 -16.38 8.02
CA THR A 308 -3.64 -15.47 8.06
C THR A 308 -4.19 -15.21 6.65
N LEU A 309 -3.29 -14.94 5.69
CA LEU A 309 -3.60 -14.77 4.29
C LEU A 309 -4.26 -16.04 3.72
N CYS A 310 -3.77 -17.22 4.07
CA CYS A 310 -4.35 -18.50 3.67
C CYS A 310 -5.80 -18.66 4.16
N GLU A 311 -6.08 -18.33 5.43
CA GLU A 311 -7.44 -18.38 5.97
C GLU A 311 -8.39 -17.41 5.24
N ILE A 312 -7.91 -16.20 4.94
CA ILE A 312 -8.67 -15.21 4.15
C ILE A 312 -8.92 -15.75 2.73
N PHE A 313 -7.89 -16.29 2.08
CA PHE A 313 -7.95 -16.76 0.70
C PHE A 313 -8.78 -18.03 0.55
N LYS A 314 -8.85 -18.91 1.55
CA LYS A 314 -9.73 -20.09 1.56
C LYS A 314 -11.20 -19.74 1.36
N HIS A 315 -11.62 -18.49 1.60
CA HIS A 315 -12.98 -18.05 1.29
C HIS A 315 -13.27 -17.91 -0.21
N ALA A 316 -12.26 -17.67 -1.04
CA ALA A 316 -12.40 -17.41 -2.49
C ALA A 316 -11.59 -18.37 -3.39
N PHE A 317 -10.51 -18.96 -2.88
CA PHE A 317 -9.55 -19.80 -3.59
C PHE A 317 -9.42 -21.18 -2.95
N ASP A 318 -8.87 -22.15 -3.69
CA ASP A 318 -8.35 -23.40 -3.12
C ASP A 318 -6.91 -23.13 -2.68
N ALA A 319 -6.77 -22.53 -1.48
CA ALA A 319 -5.52 -21.97 -1.01
C ALA A 319 -4.75 -22.95 -0.11
N LYS A 320 -3.47 -23.16 -0.40
CA LYS A 320 -2.50 -23.85 0.46
C LYS A 320 -1.37 -22.91 0.86
N VAL A 321 -0.73 -23.16 2.00
CA VAL A 321 0.44 -22.42 2.47
C VAL A 321 1.63 -23.38 2.67
N MET A 322 2.82 -23.01 2.22
CA MET A 322 4.03 -23.84 2.28
C MET A 322 5.28 -22.99 2.57
N SER A 323 6.27 -23.57 3.24
CA SER A 323 7.62 -22.98 3.36
C SER A 323 8.28 -22.95 1.98
N MET A 324 9.04 -21.91 1.66
CA MET A 324 9.80 -21.86 0.41
C MET A 324 10.86 -22.98 0.34
N GLU A 325 11.55 -23.27 1.45
CA GLU A 325 12.49 -24.39 1.56
C GLU A 325 11.88 -25.76 1.20
N GLU A 326 10.59 -25.95 1.48
CA GLU A 326 9.88 -27.21 1.21
C GLU A 326 9.25 -27.25 -0.20
N TYR A 327 9.30 -26.13 -0.93
CA TYR A 327 8.62 -25.99 -2.21
C TYR A 327 9.57 -26.22 -3.38
N ASP A 328 9.28 -27.24 -4.19
CA ASP A 328 10.03 -27.49 -5.42
C ASP A 328 9.67 -26.47 -6.51
N ILE A 329 10.65 -25.66 -6.88
CA ILE A 329 10.54 -24.56 -7.86
C ILE A 329 10.08 -25.05 -9.24
N VAL A 330 10.28 -26.33 -9.58
CA VAL A 330 9.80 -26.91 -10.84
C VAL A 330 8.28 -26.87 -10.92
N HIS A 331 7.56 -26.90 -9.79
CA HIS A 331 6.10 -26.80 -9.80
C HIS A 331 5.59 -25.38 -10.07
N LEU A 332 6.44 -24.36 -9.98
CA LEU A 332 6.02 -22.95 -10.12
C LEU A 332 5.41 -22.67 -11.50
N GLU A 333 5.87 -23.35 -12.56
CA GLU A 333 5.30 -23.25 -13.91
C GLU A 333 3.86 -23.79 -14.03
N HIS A 334 3.43 -24.65 -13.09
CA HIS A 334 2.12 -25.30 -13.12
C HIS A 334 1.15 -24.68 -12.11
N GLU A 335 1.63 -23.77 -11.25
CA GLU A 335 0.80 -23.07 -10.29
C GLU A 335 -0.06 -22.01 -10.99
N THR A 336 -1.34 -21.94 -10.61
CA THR A 336 -2.28 -21.00 -11.24
C THR A 336 -2.22 -19.61 -10.60
N LEU A 337 -1.90 -19.54 -9.31
CA LEU A 337 -1.68 -18.31 -8.55
C LEU A 337 -0.69 -18.60 -7.44
N VAL A 338 0.41 -17.86 -7.38
CA VAL A 338 1.38 -17.93 -6.30
C VAL A 338 1.41 -16.59 -5.55
N LEU A 339 1.35 -16.65 -4.23
CA LEU A 339 1.49 -15.50 -3.34
C LEU A 339 2.71 -15.73 -2.48
N VAL A 340 3.64 -14.79 -2.47
CA VAL A 340 4.86 -14.89 -1.69
C VAL A 340 4.78 -13.95 -0.50
N VAL A 341 4.89 -14.49 0.71
CA VAL A 341 4.92 -13.73 1.96
C VAL A 341 6.27 -13.94 2.62
N THR A 342 7.20 -13.03 2.36
CA THR A 342 8.56 -13.10 2.89
C THR A 342 8.89 -11.87 3.75
N SER A 343 9.82 -12.03 4.68
CA SER A 343 10.48 -10.92 5.39
C SER A 343 11.88 -10.75 4.85
N THR A 344 12.49 -9.59 5.04
CA THR A 344 13.95 -9.47 4.97
C THR A 344 14.55 -9.59 6.38
N PHE A 345 15.79 -10.06 6.45
CA PHE A 345 16.57 -10.12 7.69
C PHE A 345 17.82 -9.23 7.59
N GLY A 346 18.28 -8.70 8.72
CA GLY A 346 19.49 -7.87 8.77
C GLY A 346 19.47 -6.66 7.81
N ASN A 347 20.37 -6.67 6.83
CA ASN A 347 20.56 -5.59 5.85
C ASN A 347 19.70 -5.74 4.58
N GLY A 348 18.66 -6.58 4.60
CA GLY A 348 17.84 -6.87 3.42
C GLY A 348 18.05 -8.28 2.86
N ASP A 349 18.79 -9.13 3.57
CA ASP A 349 19.05 -10.51 3.18
C ASP A 349 17.75 -11.34 3.22
N PRO A 350 17.60 -12.36 2.35
CA PRO A 350 16.49 -13.29 2.44
C PRO A 350 16.56 -14.08 3.76
N PRO A 351 15.42 -14.55 4.30
CA PRO A 351 15.42 -15.49 5.41
C PRO A 351 16.02 -16.83 4.98
N GLU A 352 16.59 -17.59 5.92
CA GLU A 352 17.28 -18.86 5.63
C GLU A 352 16.40 -19.85 4.84
N ASN A 353 15.12 -19.95 5.18
CA ASN A 353 14.18 -20.84 4.51
C ASN A 353 13.62 -20.29 3.18
N GLY A 354 14.20 -19.21 2.66
CA GLY A 354 13.87 -18.56 1.39
C GLY A 354 15.08 -18.22 0.51
N GLU A 355 16.26 -18.76 0.83
CA GLU A 355 17.38 -18.89 -0.12
C GLU A 355 17.07 -19.92 -1.21
#